data_AF-A0A7V7S5Q8-F1
#
_entry.id   AF-A0A7V7S5Q8-F1
#
_cell.length_a   1.000
_cell.length_b   1.000
_cell.length_c   1.000
_cell.angle_alpha   90.00
_cell.angle_beta   90.00
_cell.angle_gamma   90.00
#
_symmetry.space_group_name_H-M   'P 1'
#
loop_
_entity.id
_entity.type
_entity.pdbx_description
1 polymer ?
#
loop_
_entity_poly.entity_id
_entity_poly.type
_entity_poly.pdbx_seq_one_letter_code
_entity_poly.pdbx_strand_id
1 'polypeptide(L)' 'YKTIAKELGIHHSVVSRWVKHFEAEGIKGLEEKRGKAKGPGLGRPRTKPEDPEAKIRRLEAENEMLKKLLGM' A
#
# COMPACT_ATOMS: atom_id res chain seq x y z
N TYR A 1 5.72 -8.51 -27.30
CA TYR A 1 5.96 -8.02 -25.92
C TYR A 1 7.43 -7.79 -25.57
N LYS A 2 8.37 -8.71 -25.87
CA LYS A 2 9.78 -8.58 -25.43
C LYS A 2 10.53 -7.35 -25.98
N THR A 3 10.29 -6.95 -27.23
CA THR A 3 10.92 -5.75 -27.83
C THR A 3 10.50 -4.47 -27.12
N ILE A 4 9.18 -4.25 -27.00
CA ILE A 4 8.61 -3.10 -26.27
C ILE A 4 9.02 -3.12 -24.80
N ALA A 5 9.01 -4.30 -24.17
CA ALA A 5 9.45 -4.45 -22.78
C ALA A 5 10.93 -4.08 -22.59
N LYS A 6 11.79 -4.43 -23.55
CA LYS A 6 13.21 -4.05 -23.57
C LYS A 6 13.37 -2.53 -23.76
N GLU A 7 12.61 -1.94 -24.67
CA GLU A 7 12.61 -0.49 -24.91
C GLU A 7 12.14 0.30 -23.68
N LEU A 8 11.11 -0.20 -22.98
CA LEU A 8 10.57 0.40 -21.76
C LEU A 8 11.33 0.00 -20.48
N GLY A 9 12.33 -0.89 -20.58
CA GLY A 9 13.09 -1.38 -19.43
C GLY A 9 12.28 -2.14 -18.38
N ILE A 10 11.13 -2.71 -18.75
CA ILE A 10 10.23 -3.44 -17.85
C ILE A 10 10.20 -4.93 -18.19
N HIS A 11 9.77 -5.75 -17.24
CA HIS A 11 9.57 -7.16 -17.52
C HIS A 11 8.42 -7.35 -18.53
N HIS A 12 8.59 -8.24 -19.51
CA HIS A 12 7.60 -8.44 -20.58
C HIS A 12 6.22 -8.87 -20.08
N SER A 13 6.13 -9.43 -18.87
CA SER A 13 4.87 -9.78 -18.23
C SER A 13 4.02 -8.54 -17.90
N VAL A 14 4.64 -7.39 -17.65
CA VAL A 14 3.95 -6.12 -17.39
C VAL A 14 3.21 -5.66 -18.64
N VAL A 15 3.88 -5.68 -19.79
CA VAL A 15 3.27 -5.31 -21.09
C VAL A 15 2.12 -6.26 -21.43
N SER A 16 2.35 -7.58 -21.27
CA SER A 16 1.27 -8.55 -21.52
C SER A 16 0.08 -8.36 -20.59
N ARG A 17 0.30 -7.94 -19.33
CA ARG A 17 -0.77 -7.63 -18.38
C ARG A 17 -1.55 -6.39 -18.81
N TRP A 18 -0.89 -5.32 -19.24
CA TRP A 18 -1.56 -4.12 -19.73
C TRP A 18 -2.44 -4.40 -20.95
N VAL A 19 -1.92 -5.16 -21.93
CA VAL A 19 -2.67 -5.51 -23.15
C VAL A 19 -3.94 -6.29 -22.80
N LYS A 20 -3.85 -7.31 -21.96
CA LYS A 20 -5.03 -8.08 -21.51
C LYS A 20 -6.08 -7.21 -20.82
N HIS A 21 -5.65 -6.32 -19.92
CA HIS A 21 -6.58 -5.42 -19.22
C HIS A 21 -7.23 -4.41 -20.16
N PHE A 22 -6.47 -3.93 -21.15
CA PHE A 22 -7.00 -3.04 -22.18
C PHE A 22 -8.00 -3.74 -23.10
N GLU A 23 -7.72 -4.97 -23.54
CA GLU A 23 -8.65 -5.76 -24.37
C GLU A 23 -9.97 -6.04 -23.65
N ALA A 24 -9.93 -6.23 -22.33
CA ALA A 24 -11.12 -6.53 -21.53
C ALA A 24 -11.94 -5.29 -21.17
N GLU A 25 -11.29 -4.18 -20.79
CA GLU A 25 -11.96 -3.04 -20.15
C GLU A 25 -11.65 -1.69 -20.83
N GLY A 26 -10.90 -1.70 -21.93
CA GLY A 26 -10.39 -0.51 -22.59
C GLY A 26 -9.46 0.28 -21.67
N ILE A 27 -9.54 1.61 -21.76
CA ILE A 27 -8.69 2.53 -20.99
C ILE A 27 -8.87 2.34 -19.48
N LYS A 28 -10.08 2.01 -19.01
CA LYS A 28 -10.36 1.74 -17.58
C LYS A 28 -9.56 0.57 -17.01
N GLY A 29 -9.21 -0.39 -17.87
CA GLY A 29 -8.36 -1.53 -17.50
C GLY A 29 -6.94 -1.12 -17.08
N LEU A 30 -6.49 0.05 -17.51
CA LEU A 30 -5.15 0.57 -17.22
C LEU A 30 -5.09 1.52 -16.00
N GLU A 31 -6.24 1.85 -15.39
CA GLU A 31 -6.28 2.69 -14.20
C GLU A 31 -5.68 1.97 -12.97
N GLU A 32 -5.14 2.75 -12.02
CA GLU A 32 -4.64 2.19 -10.76
C GLU A 32 -5.80 1.69 -9.89
N LYS A 33 -5.96 0.37 -9.85
CA LYS A 33 -6.99 -0.32 -9.07
C LYS A 33 -6.55 -0.67 -7.65
N ARG A 34 -5.31 -0.37 -7.25
CA ARG A 34 -4.81 -0.63 -5.89
C ARG A 34 -5.48 0.30 -4.88
N GLY A 35 -5.95 -0.30 -3.78
CA GLY A 35 -6.37 0.46 -2.61
C GLY A 35 -5.21 1.23 -1.98
N LYS A 36 -5.51 2.40 -1.41
CA LYS A 36 -4.57 3.17 -0.60
C LYS A 36 -4.37 2.48 0.76
N ALA A 37 -3.13 2.33 1.23
CA ALA A 37 -2.86 1.91 2.61
C ALA A 37 -3.34 3.00 3.59
N LYS A 38 -3.95 2.62 4.73
CA LYS A 38 -4.76 3.56 5.55
C LYS A 38 -4.45 3.63 7.06
N GLY A 39 -3.23 3.84 7.55
CA GLY A 39 -2.97 4.07 9.00
C GLY A 39 -1.85 3.19 9.59
N PRO A 40 -1.64 3.21 10.92
CA PRO A 40 -0.60 2.41 11.56
C PRO A 40 -0.88 0.91 11.38
N GLY A 41 0.08 0.19 10.80
CA GLY A 41 -0.10 -1.23 10.45
C GLY A 41 -0.85 -1.47 9.13
N LEU A 42 -1.16 -0.45 8.34
CA LEU A 42 -1.81 -0.60 7.04
C LEU A 42 -0.82 -0.55 5.88
N GLY A 43 -1.07 -1.38 4.87
CA GLY A 43 -0.15 -1.64 3.77
C GLY A 43 0.72 -2.87 4.01
N ARG A 44 1.82 -2.98 3.27
CA ARG A 44 2.75 -4.12 3.38
C ARG A 44 3.25 -4.23 4.83
N PRO A 45 3.20 -5.44 5.45
CA PRO A 45 3.74 -5.67 6.78
C PRO A 45 5.16 -5.14 6.88
N ARG A 46 5.44 -4.41 7.96
CA ARG A 46 6.78 -3.87 8.19
C ARG A 46 7.72 -5.06 8.35
N THR A 47 8.76 -5.10 7.52
CA THR A 47 9.82 -6.11 7.63
C THR A 47 10.65 -5.94 8.92
N LYS A 48 10.49 -4.81 9.62
CA LYS A 48 11.17 -4.49 10.88
C LYS A 48 10.14 -4.20 11.97
N PRO A 49 10.37 -4.68 13.21
CA PRO A 49 9.52 -4.35 14.35
C PRO A 49 9.54 -2.85 14.65
N GLU A 50 8.49 -2.37 15.32
CA GLU A 50 8.43 -1.01 15.86
C GLU A 50 9.38 -0.86 17.05
N ASP A 51 10.00 0.31 17.18
CA ASP A 51 10.88 0.63 18.29
C ASP A 51 10.09 0.65 19.62
N PRO A 52 10.58 -0.01 20.69
CA PRO A 52 9.84 -0.12 21.95
C PRO A 52 9.45 1.23 22.57
N GLU A 53 10.33 2.24 22.48
CA GLU A 53 10.09 3.58 23.04
C GLU A 53 8.98 4.31 22.27
N ALA A 54 9.02 4.22 20.94
CA ALA A 54 7.96 4.76 20.08
C ALA A 54 6.60 4.12 20.36
N LYS A 55 6.59 2.80 20.64
CA LYS A 55 5.39 2.06 21.00
C LYS A 55 4.83 2.52 22.35
N ILE A 56 5.69 2.73 23.34
CA ILE A 56 5.29 3.24 24.66
C ILE A 56 4.65 4.62 24.51
N ARG A 57 5.32 5.56 23.85
CA ARG A 57 4.80 6.93 23.66
C ARG A 57 3.43 6.95 22.96
N ARG A 58 3.22 6.07 21.96
CA ARG A 58 1.93 5.92 21.28
C ARG A 58 0.85 5.40 22.24
N LEU A 59 1.17 4.37 23.01
CA LEU A 59 0.25 3.77 23.97
C LEU A 59 -0.09 4.72 25.12
N GLU A 60 0.86 5.53 25.56
CA GLU A 60 0.64 6.56 26.57
C GLU A 60 -0.32 7.64 26.08
N ALA A 61 -0.12 8.15 24.85
CA ALA A 61 -1.03 9.12 24.26
C ALA A 61 -2.44 8.54 24.04
N GLU A 62 -2.54 7.28 23.61
CA GLU A 62 -3.81 6.56 23.46
C GLU A 62 -4.49 6.39 24.83
N ASN A 63 -3.74 5.97 25.84
CA ASN A 63 -4.24 5.83 27.21
C ASN A 63 -4.69 7.17 27.80
N GLU A 64 -3.95 8.26 27.57
CA GLU A 64 -4.33 9.59 28.03
C GLU A 64 -5.64 10.05 27.39
N MET A 65 -5.78 9.87 26.08
CA MET A 65 -7.02 10.16 25.36
C MET A 65 -8.19 9.33 25.88
N LEU A 66 -7.97 8.04 26.13
CA LEU A 66 -8.98 7.13 26.65
C LEU A 66 -9.38 7.49 28.09
N LYS A 67 -8.43 7.87 28.94
CA LYS A 67 -8.71 8.37 30.30
C LYS A 67 -9.57 9.62 30.27
N LYS A 68 -9.22 10.61 29.44
CA LYS A 68 -10.01 11.83 29.23
C LYS A 68 -11.44 11.51 28.77
N LEU A 69 -11.60 10.54 27.86
CA LEU A 69 -12.91 10.13 27.37
C LEU A 69 -13.75 9.43 28.44
N LEU A 70 -13.10 8.63 29.29
CA LEU A 70 -13.74 7.89 30.39
C LEU A 70 -13.94 8.74 31.65
N GLY A 71 -13.52 10.01 31.64
CA GLY A 71 -13.60 10.91 32.80
C GLY A 71 -12.72 10.47 33.97
N MET A 72 -11.64 9.73 33.69
CA MET A 72 -10.64 9.27 34.66
C MET A 72 -9.42 10.20 34.74
#